data_AF-A0A4S4GGX4-F1
#
_entry.id   AF-A0A4S4GGX4-F1
#
_cell.length_a   1.000
_cell.length_b   1.000
_cell.length_c   1.000
_cell.angle_alpha   90.00
_cell.angle_beta   90.00
_cell.angle_gamma   90.00
#
_symmetry.space_group_name_H-M   'P 1'
#
loop_
_entity.id
_entity.type
_entity.pdbx_description
1 polymer ?
#
loop_
_entity_poly.entity_id
_entity_poly.type
_entity_poly.pdbx_seq_one_letter_code
_entity_poly.pdbx_strand_id
1 'polypeptide(L)' 'MKRVKITSDNFVWHVLTEAEAKQALGKVEVFALYDDDSESLIESEAEIETHIRRGGYVGIEVGFIDDNQN' A
#
# COMPACT_ATOMS: atom_id res chain seq x y z
N MET A 1 2.44 -2.45 -14.30
CA MET A 1 1.84 -2.16 -12.99
C MET A 1 2.58 -2.98 -11.95
N LYS A 2 3.17 -2.32 -10.94
CA LYS A 2 3.89 -2.98 -9.84
C LYS A 2 2.85 -3.63 -8.91
N ARG A 3 3.03 -4.90 -8.54
CA ARG A 3 2.10 -5.64 -7.65
C ARG A 3 2.63 -5.83 -6.23
N VAL A 4 3.93 -5.57 -6.03
CA VAL A 4 4.60 -5.65 -4.72
C VAL A 4 5.53 -4.46 -4.60
N LYS A 5 5.46 -3.72 -3.50
CA LYS A 5 6.44 -2.71 -3.11
C LYS A 5 7.15 -3.19 -1.85
N ILE A 6 8.46 -3.04 -1.81
CA ILE A 6 9.27 -3.28 -0.61
C ILE A 6 9.91 -1.93 -0.30
N THR A 7 9.75 -1.47 0.94
CA THR A 7 10.33 -0.21 1.43
C THR A 7 11.73 -0.45 2.00
N SER A 8 12.50 0.63 2.15
CA SER A 8 13.88 0.58 2.63
C SER A 8 14.04 0.03 4.06
N ASP A 9 12.97 0.05 4.84
CA ASP A 9 12.87 -0.54 6.18
C ASP A 9 12.34 -1.98 6.15
N ASN A 10 12.34 -2.66 5.00
CA ASN A 10 11.98 -4.06 4.83
C ASN A 10 10.49 -4.42 4.96
N PHE A 11 9.57 -3.45 5.03
CA PHE A 11 8.15 -3.76 4.90
C PHE A 11 7.77 -4.15 3.48
N VAL A 12 6.90 -5.16 3.38
CA VAL A 12 6.40 -5.71 2.11
C VAL A 12 4.94 -5.34 1.97
N TRP A 13 4.64 -4.71 0.84
CA TRP A 13 3.32 -4.17 0.52
C TRP A 13 2.74 -4.87 -0.71
N HIS A 14 1.51 -5.35 -0.60
CA HIS A 14 0.74 -5.81 -1.75
C HIS A 14 0.05 -4.61 -2.38
N VAL A 15 0.47 -4.26 -3.59
CA VAL A 15 -0.05 -3.08 -4.31
C VAL A 15 -1.34 -3.46 -5.00
N LEU A 16 -2.39 -2.71 -4.71
CA LEU A 16 -3.76 -2.93 -5.16
C LEU A 16 -4.12 -2.04 -6.35
N THR A 17 -4.98 -2.55 -7.23
CA THR A 17 -5.76 -1.71 -8.16
C THR A 17 -6.78 -0.88 -7.39
N GLU A 18 -7.32 0.17 -8.01
CA GLU A 18 -8.42 0.95 -7.42
C GLU A 18 -9.61 0.07 -7.01
N ALA A 19 -9.99 -0.88 -7.86
CA ALA A 19 -11.11 -1.79 -7.60
C ALA A 19 -10.84 -2.76 -6.43
N GLU A 20 -9.59 -3.23 -6.28
CA GLU A 20 -9.19 -4.08 -5.14
C GLU A 20 -9.12 -3.26 -3.85
N ALA A 21 -8.55 -2.05 -3.91
CA ALA A 21 -8.42 -1.16 -2.76
C ALA A 21 -9.80 -0.75 -2.19
N LYS A 22 -10.75 -0.39 -3.06
CA LYS A 22 -12.15 -0.11 -2.64
C LYS A 22 -12.83 -1.32 -1.99
N GLN A 23 -12.57 -2.53 -2.49
CA GLN A 23 -13.10 -3.75 -1.89
C GLN A 23 -12.44 -4.12 -0.56
N ALA A 24 -11.19 -3.73 -0.37
CA ALA A 24 -10.40 -3.96 0.84
C ALA A 24 -10.72 -2.93 1.94
N LEU A 25 -11.08 -1.70 1.55
CA LEU A 25 -11.42 -0.62 2.46
C LEU A 25 -12.56 -1.06 3.41
N GLY A 26 -12.33 -0.91 4.72
CA GLY A 26 -13.25 -1.35 5.77
C GLY A 26 -13.19 -2.83 6.13
N LYS A 27 -12.39 -3.64 5.43
CA LYS A 27 -12.10 -5.04 5.80
C LYS A 27 -10.70 -5.20 6.36
N VAL A 28 -9.75 -4.44 5.81
CA VAL A 28 -8.35 -4.40 6.22
C VAL A 28 -7.86 -2.95 6.16
N GLU A 29 -6.73 -2.68 6.81
CA GLU A 29 -6.06 -1.39 6.73
C GLU A 29 -5.40 -1.23 5.36
N VAL A 30 -5.76 -0.13 4.68
CA VAL A 30 -5.27 0.20 3.34
C VAL A 30 -4.44 1.47 3.45
N PHE A 31 -3.29 1.48 2.78
CA PHE A 31 -2.31 2.57 2.88
C PHE A 31 -2.00 3.18 1.51
N ALA A 32 -1.87 4.50 1.49
CA ALA A 32 -1.23 5.23 0.41
C ALA A 32 0.29 5.08 0.54
N LEU A 33 0.95 4.63 -0.51
CA LEU A 33 2.41 4.45 -0.56
C LEU A 33 3.02 5.57 -1.40
N TYR A 34 4.01 6.25 -0.84
CA TYR A 34 4.72 7.35 -1.49
C TYR A 34 6.10 6.91 -2.00
N ASP A 35 6.71 7.73 -2.86
CA ASP A 35 8.02 7.42 -3.47
C ASP A 35 9.19 7.60 -2.50
N ASP A 36 9.00 8.34 -1.41
CA ASP A 36 9.97 8.52 -0.32
C ASP A 36 9.93 7.39 0.72
N ASP A 37 9.27 6.27 0.38
CA ASP A 37 9.04 5.12 1.25
C ASP A 37 8.23 5.41 2.51
N SER A 38 7.53 6.54 2.56
CA SER A 38 6.50 6.78 3.57
C SER A 38 5.15 6.18 3.17
N GLU A 39 4.30 5.97 4.16
CA GLU A 39 2.92 5.54 4.00
C GLU A 39 1.94 6.36 4.84
N SER A 40 0.67 6.34 4.44
CA SER A 40 -0.41 6.95 5.22
C SER A 40 -1.67 6.11 5.13
N LEU A 41 -2.37 5.95 6.25
CA LEU A 41 -3.63 5.22 6.30
C LEU A 41 -4.68 5.93 5.44
N ILE A 42 -5.41 5.15 4.65
CA ILE A 42 -6.54 5.63 3.85
C ILE A 42 -7.82 5.37 4.62
N GLU A 43 -8.63 6.40 4.80
CA GLU A 43 -9.90 6.33 5.54
C GLU A 43 -11.12 6.35 4.62
N SER A 44 -10.95 6.70 3.34
CA SER A 44 -12.06 6.86 2.39
C SER A 44 -11.74 6.44 0.95
N GLU A 45 -12.79 6.05 0.20
CA GLU A 45 -12.64 5.70 -1.22
C GLU A 45 -12.15 6.89 -2.08
N ALA A 46 -12.51 8.12 -1.69
CA ALA A 46 -12.10 9.33 -2.39
C ALA A 46 -10.58 9.55 -2.33
N GLU A 47 -9.93 9.15 -1.24
CA GLU A 47 -8.48 9.19 -1.09
C GLU A 47 -7.80 8.16 -1.99
N ILE A 48 -8.34 6.94 -2.08
CA ILE A 48 -7.86 5.91 -3.02
C ILE A 48 -7.86 6.46 -4.44
N GLU A 49 -9.00 6.99 -4.89
CA GLU A 49 -9.14 7.54 -6.24
C GLU A 49 -8.16 8.69 -6.47
N THR A 50 -8.06 9.61 -5.53
CA THR A 50 -7.21 10.80 -5.65
C THR A 50 -5.74 10.41 -5.72
N HIS A 51 -5.29 9.48 -4.87
CA HIS A 51 -3.90 9.04 -4.82
C HIS A 51 -3.50 8.28 -6.09
N ILE A 52 -4.34 7.33 -6.53
CA ILE A 52 -4.09 6.56 -7.77
C ILE A 52 -4.10 7.47 -8.99
N ARG A 53 -5.03 8.43 -9.10
CA ARG A 53 -5.07 9.38 -10.23
C ARG A 53 -3.85 10.30 -10.29
N ARG A 54 -3.20 10.56 -9.15
CA ARG A 54 -1.92 11.28 -9.08
C ARG A 54 -0.71 10.41 -9.44
N GLY A 55 -0.93 9.13 -9.76
CA GLY A 55 0.12 8.16 -10.08
C GLY A 55 0.69 7.45 -8.86
N GLY A 56 0.11 7.65 -7.67
CA GLY A 56 0.51 7.00 -6.44
C GLY A 56 0.07 5.54 -6.38
N TYR A 57 0.71 4.78 -5.48
CA TYR A 57 0.34 3.40 -5.20
C TYR A 57 -0.47 3.31 -3.93
N VAL A 58 -1.41 2.37 -3.93
CA VAL A 58 -2.18 2.00 -2.74
C VAL A 58 -1.90 0.53 -2.46
N GLY A 59 -1.72 0.17 -1.20
CA GLY A 59 -1.41 -1.19 -0.82
C GLY A 59 -1.83 -1.56 0.58
N ILE A 60 -1.69 -2.84 0.89
CA ILE A 60 -1.86 -3.40 2.23
C ILE A 60 -0.54 -4.00 2.68
N GLU A 61 -0.26 -3.93 3.98
CA GLU A 61 0.91 -4.57 4.55
C GLU A 61 0.77 -6.10 4.48
N VAL A 62 1.81 -6.77 4.00
CA VAL A 62 1.89 -8.24 3.92
C VAL A 62 2.79 -8.80 5.01
N GLY A 63 3.78 -8.03 5.45
CA GLY A 63 4.71 -8.38 6.50
C GLY A 63 6.05 -7.67 6.36
N PHE A 64 7.03 -8.17 7.09
CA PHE A 64 8.36 -7.57 7.21
C PHE A 64 9.44 -8.61 6.91
N ILE A 65 10.49 -8.21 6.18
CA ILE A 65 11.66 -9.06 5.91
C ILE A 65 12.67 -8.87 7.04
N ASP A 66 12.82 -9.88 7.88
CA ASP A 66 13.85 -9.93 8.90
C ASP A 66 15.00 -10.85 8.46
N ASP A 67 16.15 -10.25 8.14
CA ASP A 67 17.35 -10.97 7.65
C ASP A 67 18.09 -11.72 8.77
N ASN A 68 17.65 -11.61 10.04
CA ASN A 68 18.25 -12.28 11.19
C ASN A 68 17.64 -13.66 11.51
N GLN A 69 16.75 -14.20 10.66
CA GLN A 69 16.17 -15.53 10.86
C GLN A 69 17.05 -16.68 10.33
N ASN A 70 18.35 -16.69 10.66
CA ASN A 70 19.25 -17.80 10.30
C ASN A 70 20.00 -18.34 11.53
#